data_AF-H0GTJ6-F1
#
_entry.id   AF-H0GTJ6-F1
#
_cell.length_a   1.000
_cell.length_b   1.000
_cell.length_c   1.000
_cell.angle_alpha   90.00
_cell.angle_beta   90.00
_cell.angle_gamma   90.00
#
_symmetry.space_group_name_H-M   'P 1'
#
loop_
_entity.id
_entity.type
_entity.pdbx_description
1 polymer ?
#
loop_
_entity_poly.entity_id
_entity_poly.type
_entity_poly.pdbx_seq_one_letter_code
_entity_poly.pdbx_strand_id
1 'polypeptide(L)'
;MPQSFTSIAKIGDYILKSPALSKLCVPVANQFVNLAGYKKLGLKFDDLIAEETPVMQTALRRLPEDESYARSYRIIRAHQSELTHHLLPRNEWIKAQEDVPYLLPYILEAEAAAKEKNELDNIEVSK
;
A
#
# COMPACT_ATOMS: atom_id res chain seq x y z
N MET A 1 -7.34 14.72 -8.42
CA MET A 1 -6.80 13.35 -8.59
C MET A 1 -6.42 12.82 -7.21
N PRO A 2 -6.62 11.53 -6.93
CA PRO A 2 -6.07 10.93 -5.72
C PRO A 2 -4.54 11.15 -5.66
N GLN A 3 -3.98 11.21 -4.46
CA GLN A 3 -2.55 11.40 -4.25
C GLN A 3 -1.77 10.19 -4.81
N SER A 4 -0.67 10.43 -5.53
CA SER A 4 0.18 9.34 -6.04
C SER A 4 1.05 8.74 -4.93
N PHE A 5 1.40 7.47 -5.05
CA PHE A 5 2.28 6.78 -4.10
C PHE A 5 3.69 7.36 -4.10
N THR A 6 4.17 7.85 -5.24
CA THR A 6 5.44 8.58 -5.35
C THR A 6 5.44 9.83 -4.46
N SER A 7 4.32 10.56 -4.41
CA SER A 7 4.16 11.74 -3.54
C SER A 7 4.13 11.33 -2.06
N ILE A 8 3.37 10.27 -1.73
CA ILE A 8 3.29 9.72 -0.36
C ILE A 8 4.66 9.26 0.13
N ALA A 9 5.39 8.48 -0.68
CA ALA A 9 6.72 7.99 -0.37
C ALA A 9 7.71 9.15 -0.14
N LYS A 10 7.68 10.18 -1.00
CA LYS A 10 8.55 11.36 -0.83
C LYS A 10 8.33 12.07 0.50
N ILE A 11 7.07 12.25 0.92
CA ILE A 11 6.72 12.90 2.19
C ILE A 11 7.06 11.98 3.37
N GLY A 12 6.70 10.69 3.29
CA GLY A 12 6.98 9.69 4.31
C GLY A 12 8.48 9.55 4.57
N ASP A 13 9.28 9.41 3.52
CA ASP A 13 10.73 9.32 3.60
C ASP A 13 11.35 10.57 4.23
N TYR A 14 10.82 11.76 3.91
CA TYR A 14 11.28 13.00 4.53
C TYR A 14 11.03 13.01 6.04
N ILE A 15 9.85 12.58 6.49
CA ILE A 15 9.52 12.45 7.92
C ILE A 15 10.45 11.43 8.59
N LEU A 16 10.63 10.26 7.98
CA LEU A 16 11.44 9.16 8.54
C LEU A 16 12.93 9.52 8.62
N LYS A 17 13.46 10.26 7.64
CA LYS A 17 14.85 10.75 7.63
C LYS A 17 15.12 11.85 8.65
N SER A 18 14.09 12.60 9.05
CA SER A 18 14.21 13.66 10.07
C SER A 18 14.06 13.09 11.49
N PRO A 19 15.10 13.13 12.35
CA PRO A 19 15.02 12.54 13.69
C PRO A 19 13.94 13.15 14.58
N ALA A 20 13.69 14.46 14.45
CA ALA A 20 12.68 15.16 15.22
C ALA A 20 11.26 14.77 14.78
N LEU A 21 11.00 14.77 13.47
CA LEU A 21 9.69 14.39 12.94
C LEU A 21 9.42 12.91 13.13
N SER A 22 10.42 12.04 12.90
CA SER A 22 10.28 10.60 13.10
C SER A 22 9.89 10.25 14.55
N LYS A 23 10.57 10.83 15.55
CA LYS A 23 10.24 10.61 16.98
C LYS A 23 8.83 11.08 17.36
N LEU A 24 8.31 12.10 16.68
CA LEU A 24 6.97 12.64 16.94
C LEU A 24 5.89 11.85 16.18
N CYS A 25 6.08 11.64 14.88
CA CYS A 25 5.05 11.15 13.97
C CYS A 25 4.94 9.62 13.95
N VAL A 26 6.04 8.87 14.12
CA VAL A 26 6.01 7.40 14.03
C VAL A 26 5.15 6.76 15.13
N PRO A 27 5.21 7.17 16.42
CA PRO A 27 4.31 6.64 17.44
C PRO A 27 2.84 6.92 17.14
N VAL A 28 2.54 8.11 16.60
CA VAL A 28 1.18 8.49 16.18
C VAL A 28 0.71 7.60 15.02
N ALA A 29 1.56 7.38 14.01
CA ALA A 29 1.28 6.51 12.89
C ALA A 29 1.04 5.05 13.32
N ASN A 30 1.86 4.53 14.24
CA ASN A 30 1.68 3.18 14.80
C ASN A 30 0.33 3.03 15.51
N GLN A 31 -0.08 4.04 16.29
CA GLN A 31 -1.38 4.03 16.95
C GLN A 31 -2.52 4.13 15.95
N PHE A 32 -2.39 4.99 14.93
CA PHE A 32 -3.35 5.11 13.84
C PHE A 32 -3.56 3.76 13.13
N VAL A 33 -2.48 3.07 12.78
CA VAL A 33 -2.53 1.73 12.14
C VAL A 33 -3.24 0.71 13.04
N ASN A 34 -2.98 0.72 14.34
CA ASN A 34 -3.62 -0.21 15.26
C ASN A 34 -5.12 0.07 15.44
N LEU A 35 -5.52 1.35 15.42
CA LEU A 35 -6.92 1.77 15.50
C LEU A 35 -7.69 1.50 14.21
N ALA A 36 -7.03 1.56 13.05
CA ALA A 36 -7.65 1.26 11.75
C ALA A 36 -8.20 -0.18 11.66
N GLY A 37 -7.64 -1.13 12.43
CA GLY A 37 -8.27 -2.42 12.68
C GLY A 37 -8.17 -3.46 11.56
N TYR A 38 -7.68 -3.11 10.36
CA TYR A 38 -7.58 -4.04 9.22
C TYR A 38 -6.76 -5.32 9.52
N LYS A 39 -5.74 -5.21 10.39
CA LYS A 39 -4.95 -6.38 10.85
C LYS A 39 -5.80 -7.41 11.61
N LYS A 40 -6.90 -6.98 12.26
CA LYS A 40 -7.85 -7.85 12.97
C LYS A 40 -8.78 -8.61 12.02
N LEU A 41 -8.93 -8.13 10.79
CA LEU A 41 -9.59 -8.83 9.68
C LEU A 41 -8.59 -9.67 8.86
N GLY A 42 -7.31 -9.68 9.25
CA GLY A 42 -6.29 -10.49 8.59
C GLY A 42 -5.78 -9.91 7.27
N LEU A 43 -5.93 -8.60 7.07
CA LEU A 43 -5.42 -7.86 5.91
C LEU A 43 -4.06 -7.21 6.22
N LYS A 44 -3.25 -7.03 5.18
CA LYS A 44 -2.11 -6.09 5.18
C LYS A 44 -2.56 -4.75 4.59
N PHE A 45 -1.83 -3.66 4.87
CA PHE A 45 -2.21 -2.33 4.36
C PHE A 45 -2.39 -2.30 2.83
N ASP A 46 -1.49 -2.93 2.08
CA ASP A 46 -1.53 -2.94 0.61
C ASP A 46 -2.77 -3.67 0.05
N ASP A 47 -3.45 -4.51 0.84
CA ASP A 47 -4.71 -5.15 0.43
C ASP A 47 -5.89 -4.14 0.41
N LEU A 48 -5.75 -2.95 1.01
CA LEU A 48 -6.79 -1.91 1.10
C LEU A 48 -6.72 -0.89 -0.03
N ILE A 49 -5.70 -0.95 -0.89
CA ILE A 49 -5.51 0.01 -1.97
C ILE A 49 -6.55 -0.23 -3.07
N ALA A 50 -7.29 0.81 -3.46
CA ALA A 50 -8.26 0.75 -4.56
C ALA A 50 -7.56 0.38 -5.89
N GLU A 51 -8.03 -0.67 -6.55
CA GLU A 51 -7.33 -1.30 -7.67
C GLU A 51 -7.86 -0.88 -9.05
N GLU A 52 -8.91 -0.07 -9.13
CA GLU A 52 -9.62 0.32 -10.34
C GLU A 52 -8.90 1.42 -11.14
N THR A 53 -7.57 1.32 -11.25
CA THR A 53 -6.74 2.25 -12.04
C THR A 53 -5.71 1.49 -12.89
N PRO A 54 -5.28 2.04 -14.04
CA PRO A 54 -4.29 1.38 -14.91
C PRO A 54 -2.94 1.10 -14.23
N VAL A 55 -2.52 1.98 -13.32
CA VAL A 55 -1.28 1.82 -12.53
C VAL A 55 -1.41 0.61 -11.61
N MET A 56 -2.52 0.51 -10.86
CA MET A 56 -2.75 -0.60 -9.94
C MET A 56 -2.92 -1.93 -10.67
N GLN A 57 -3.66 -1.96 -11.78
CA GLN A 57 -3.77 -3.17 -12.61
C GLN A 57 -2.40 -3.62 -13.16
N THR A 58 -1.51 -2.67 -13.48
CA THR A 58 -0.14 -2.99 -13.90
C THR A 58 0.69 -3.54 -12.75
N ALA A 59 0.60 -2.94 -11.55
CA ALA A 59 1.31 -3.40 -10.36
C ALA A 59 0.87 -4.82 -9.97
N LEU A 60 -0.44 -5.10 -9.94
CA LEU A 60 -0.99 -6.41 -9.61
C LEU A 60 -0.60 -7.49 -10.62
N ARG A 61 -0.55 -7.16 -11.91
CA ARG A 61 -0.10 -8.11 -12.95
C ARG A 61 1.39 -8.48 -12.82
N ARG A 62 2.21 -7.58 -12.26
CA ARG A 62 3.65 -7.81 -12.05
C ARG A 62 3.95 -8.56 -10.75
N LEU A 63 2.96 -8.70 -9.87
CA LEU A 63 3.12 -9.34 -8.58
C LEU A 63 3.43 -10.84 -8.77
N PRO A 64 4.37 -11.43 -8.01
CA PRO A 64 4.61 -12.87 -8.01
C PRO A 64 3.35 -13.69 -7.70
N GLU A 65 3.24 -14.87 -8.28
CA GLU A 65 2.04 -15.71 -8.18
C GLU A 65 1.72 -16.10 -6.73
N ASP A 66 2.73 -16.43 -5.92
CA ASP A 66 2.59 -16.80 -4.52
C ASP A 66 2.04 -15.64 -3.67
N GLU A 67 2.55 -14.43 -3.87
CA GLU A 67 2.02 -13.23 -3.20
C GLU A 67 0.61 -12.89 -3.67
N SER A 68 0.32 -13.07 -4.96
CA SER A 68 -1.01 -12.86 -5.54
C SER A 68 -2.05 -13.82 -4.95
N TYR A 69 -1.74 -15.12 -4.86
CA TYR A 69 -2.63 -16.09 -4.22
C TYR A 69 -2.81 -15.81 -2.72
N ALA A 70 -1.74 -15.44 -2.01
CA ALA A 70 -1.82 -15.07 -0.60
C ALA A 70 -2.70 -13.82 -0.39
N ARG A 71 -2.59 -12.81 -1.27
CA ARG A 71 -3.45 -11.62 -1.29
C ARG A 71 -4.92 -11.99 -1.50
N SER A 72 -5.23 -12.79 -2.53
CA SER A 72 -6.60 -13.24 -2.80
C SER A 72 -7.20 -13.97 -1.60
N TYR A 73 -6.46 -14.86 -0.96
CA TYR A 73 -6.91 -15.55 0.26
C TYR A 73 -7.23 -14.58 1.40
N ARG A 74 -6.35 -13.62 1.70
CA ARG A 74 -6.58 -12.61 2.75
C ARG A 74 -7.84 -11.80 2.48
N ILE A 75 -8.04 -11.36 1.25
CA ILE A 75 -9.22 -10.57 0.84
C ILE A 75 -10.51 -11.39 1.01
N ILE A 76 -10.55 -12.64 0.52
CA ILE A 76 -11.73 -13.51 0.67
C ILE A 76 -12.04 -13.76 2.15
N ARG A 77 -11.02 -14.08 2.96
CA ARG A 77 -11.16 -14.30 4.40
C ARG A 77 -11.67 -13.06 5.13
N ALA A 78 -11.21 -11.87 4.75
CA ALA A 78 -11.66 -10.62 5.34
C ALA A 78 -13.15 -10.36 5.04
N HIS A 79 -13.59 -10.56 3.80
CA HIS A 79 -15.00 -10.47 3.43
C HIS A 79 -15.86 -11.47 4.21
N GLN A 80 -15.39 -12.72 4.36
CA GLN A 80 -16.08 -13.74 5.14
C GLN A 80 -16.18 -13.39 6.63
N SER A 81 -15.15 -12.75 7.20
CA SER A 81 -15.16 -12.33 8.61
C SER A 81 -16.12 -11.17 8.81
N GLU A 82 -16.02 -10.15 7.94
CA GLU A 82 -16.82 -8.95 7.98
C GLU A 82 -18.33 -9.24 7.80
N LEU A 83 -18.71 -10.11 6.86
CA LEU A 83 -20.12 -10.46 6.63
C LEU A 83 -20.77 -11.12 7.86
N THR A 84 -19.95 -11.80 8.68
CA THR A 84 -20.44 -12.42 9.92
C THR A 84 -20.40 -11.46 11.10
N HIS A 85 -19.91 -10.24 10.92
CA HIS A 85 -19.64 -9.26 11.98
C HIS A 85 -18.71 -9.80 13.08
N HIS A 86 -17.77 -10.68 12.72
CA HIS A 86 -16.74 -11.18 13.63
C HIS A 86 -15.36 -10.69 13.21
N LEU A 87 -14.51 -10.44 14.21
CA LEU A 87 -13.08 -10.33 14.00
C LEU A 87 -12.45 -11.72 13.96
N LEU A 88 -11.30 -11.85 13.31
CA LEU A 88 -10.54 -13.08 13.37
C LEU A 88 -10.10 -13.38 14.82
N PRO A 89 -9.85 -14.65 15.16
CA PRO A 89 -9.12 -15.01 16.37
C PRO A 89 -7.78 -14.28 16.47
N ARG A 90 -7.35 -13.90 17.69
CA ARG A 90 -6.16 -13.04 17.90
C ARG A 90 -4.85 -13.63 17.34
N ASN A 91 -4.75 -14.95 17.27
CA ASN A 91 -3.60 -15.67 16.71
C ASN A 91 -3.52 -15.58 15.17
N GLU A 92 -4.61 -15.21 14.50
CA GLU A 92 -4.69 -15.04 13.05
C GLU A 92 -4.58 -13.57 12.59
N TRP A 93 -4.46 -12.65 13.54
CA TRP A 93 -4.24 -11.24 13.23
C TRP A 93 -2.87 -11.05 12.60
N ILE A 94 -2.82 -10.18 11.58
CA ILE A 94 -1.55 -9.81 10.96
C ILE A 94 -0.67 -9.11 12.01
N LYS A 95 0.54 -9.63 12.18
CA LYS A 95 1.53 -9.02 13.08
C LYS A 95 2.15 -7.79 12.42
N ALA A 96 2.67 -6.89 13.24
CA ALA A 96 3.33 -5.68 12.73
C ALA A 96 4.51 -5.99 11.79
N GLN A 97 5.19 -7.12 11.99
CA GLN A 97 6.31 -7.56 11.16
C GLN A 97 5.87 -8.16 9.82
N GLU A 98 4.62 -8.64 9.73
CA GLU A 98 4.06 -9.26 8.53
C GLU A 98 3.40 -8.21 7.61
N ASP A 99 3.02 -7.07 8.18
CA ASP A 99 2.40 -5.90 7.52
C ASP A 99 3.46 -5.08 6.75
N VAL A 100 4.03 -5.73 5.73
CA VAL A 100 5.05 -5.16 4.85
C VAL A 100 4.43 -4.60 3.57
N PRO A 101 4.97 -3.49 3.02
CA PRO A 101 4.48 -2.88 1.78
C PRO A 101 4.95 -3.67 0.55
N TYR A 102 4.37 -4.86 0.35
CA TYR A 102 4.77 -5.82 -0.68
C TYR A 102 4.42 -5.36 -2.11
N LEU A 103 3.36 -4.56 -2.27
CA LEU A 103 2.87 -4.06 -3.55
C LEU A 103 3.44 -2.70 -3.92
N LEU A 104 3.79 -1.88 -2.92
CA LEU A 104 4.39 -0.54 -3.11
C LEU A 104 5.53 -0.46 -4.14
N PRO A 105 6.55 -1.35 -4.17
CA PRO A 105 7.62 -1.25 -5.17
C PRO A 105 7.11 -1.36 -6.61
N TYR A 106 6.12 -2.23 -6.87
CA TYR A 106 5.50 -2.39 -8.18
C TYR A 106 4.65 -1.18 -8.58
N ILE A 107 4.00 -0.54 -7.59
CA ILE A 107 3.24 0.69 -7.81
C ILE A 107 4.17 1.84 -8.18
N LEU A 108 5.26 2.04 -7.44
CA LEU A 108 6.23 3.12 -7.71
C LEU A 108 6.88 2.97 -9.09
N GLU A 109 7.21 1.74 -9.49
CA GLU A 109 7.73 1.46 -10.84
C GLU A 109 6.69 1.80 -11.92
N ALA A 110 5.43 1.41 -11.74
CA ALA A 110 4.36 1.70 -12.69
C ALA A 110 4.03 3.20 -12.78
N GLU A 111 4.03 3.92 -11.66
CA GLU A 111 3.87 5.38 -11.64
C GLU A 111 5.02 6.10 -12.32
N ALA A 112 6.27 5.67 -12.09
CA ALA A 112 7.46 6.25 -12.71
C ALA A 112 7.42 6.10 -14.24
N ALA A 113 7.08 4.90 -14.73
CA ALA A 113 6.94 4.66 -16.17
C ALA A 113 5.80 5.47 -16.80
N ALA A 114 4.66 5.59 -16.11
CA ALA A 114 3.53 6.39 -16.58
C ALA A 114 3.86 7.90 -16.62
N LYS A 115 4.63 8.37 -15.63
CA LYS A 115 5.11 9.74 -15.57
C LYS A 115 6.13 10.05 -16.67
N GLU A 116 7.14 9.20 -16.84
CA GLU A 116 8.14 9.35 -17.91
C GLU A 116 7.47 9.38 -19.28
N LYS A 117 6.53 8.47 -19.55
CA LYS A 117 5.76 8.48 -20.80
C LYS A 117 5.09 9.84 -21.03
N ASN A 118 4.40 10.37 -20.02
CA ASN A 118 3.72 11.65 -20.13
C ASN A 118 4.70 12.82 -20.37
N GLU A 119 5.84 12.82 -19.69
CA GLU A 119 6.89 13.84 -19.88
C GLU A 119 7.48 13.79 -21.30
N LEU A 120 7.71 12.59 -21.84
CA LEU A 120 8.20 12.41 -23.21
C LEU A 120 7.16 12.79 -24.26
N ASP A 121 5.88 12.47 -24.02
CA ASP A 121 4.77 12.85 -24.92
C ASP A 121 4.59 14.38 -25.00
N ASN A 122 5.06 15.14 -24.01
CA ASN A 122 4.92 16.59 -23.90
C ASN A 122 6.27 17.35 -23.88
N ILE A 123 7.35 16.75 -24.40
CA ILE A 123 8.67 17.37 -24.37
C ILE A 123 8.73 18.62 -25.27
N GLU A 124 9.29 19.72 -24.75
CA GLU A 124 9.55 20.94 -25.51
C GLU A 124 10.97 20.91 -26.09
N VAL A 125 11.09 21.15 -27.40
CA VAL A 125 12.39 21.24 -28.08
C VAL A 125 12.82 22.71 -28.14
N SER A 126 13.82 23.07 -27.35
CA SER A 126 14.49 24.37 -27.47
C SER A 126 15.49 24.33 -28.64
N LYS A 127 15.45 25.35 -29.50
CA LYS A 127 16.29 25.47 -30.71
C LYS A 127 17.63 26.13 -30.41
#